data_AF-A0ABD2Q4D3-F1
#
_entry.id   AF-A0ABD2Q4D3-F1
#
_cell.length_a   1.000
_cell.length_b   1.000
_cell.length_c   1.000
_cell.angle_alpha   90.00
_cell.angle_beta   90.00
_cell.angle_gamma   90.00
#
_symmetry.space_group_name_H-M   'P 1'
#
loop_
_entity.id
_entity.type
_entity.pdbx_description
1 polymer ?
#
loop_
_entity_poly.entity_id
_entity_poly.type
_entity_poly.pdbx_seq_one_letter_code
_entity_poly.pdbx_strand_id
1 'polypeptide(L)'
;MTGQTGSKRQECATDTMESAKPRGVCRDQFISFLKETMFIYETPKVVLIQSPKIGFIFRFIQVGILIYFIMWIMMKERGYQKKDKAISGVTTEVRGLAWTNLDPSAVIYASGPRIWDNGDYSIPPQQNAGFFVVTRISAMIEQTMSACAESYALPDARCRDDSDCRKGYIAGKNITDVWGRKTPVNEIELDYDGHGPFTGKCLNHTHTCEIFAWCPIYDPQKLRNDWKRDGRNSSDPNIVPLQQDRDEKFAFFEDLDFLQKRQKLYENIGPTNDRSPPFYDALNFTVYIKNSIEFPLYKVKRRNILPDFTPGYLDECVYNESDARDKYCPVLNLGYIINKTEADPYRLLRYGGVISITIDWDCNLDRSEDECLPKYGFKQLDSPPEDK
;
A
#
# COMPACT_ATOMS: atom_id res chain seq x y z
N MET A 1 13.27 53.28 32.38
CA MET A 1 13.66 54.49 33.13
C MET A 1 12.56 54.81 34.11
N THR A 2 12.92 54.81 35.38
CA THR A 2 12.10 55.06 36.56
C THR A 2 11.60 56.50 36.59
N GLY A 3 10.38 56.70 37.10
CA GLY A 3 9.80 58.02 37.38
C GLY A 3 8.66 57.88 38.38
N GLN A 4 8.97 58.15 39.64
CA GLN A 4 8.11 58.09 40.82
C GLN A 4 6.94 59.08 40.74
N THR A 5 5.78 58.73 41.31
CA THR A 5 4.88 59.70 41.95
C THR A 5 4.13 59.10 43.15
N GLY A 6 4.61 59.45 44.34
CA GLY A 6 3.82 60.01 45.44
C GLY A 6 2.61 59.23 45.98
N SER A 7 2.87 58.38 46.98
CA SER A 7 1.89 57.96 47.98
C SER A 7 1.47 59.14 48.88
N LYS A 8 0.16 59.34 49.07
CA LYS A 8 -0.39 59.91 50.31
C LYS A 8 -1.58 59.06 50.76
N ARG A 9 -1.35 58.39 51.89
CA ARG A 9 -2.25 57.60 52.72
C ARG A 9 -3.22 58.54 53.43
N GLN A 10 -4.50 58.17 53.52
CA GLN A 10 -5.40 58.69 54.55
C GLN A 10 -6.21 57.52 55.11
N GLU A 11 -6.11 57.37 56.43
CA GLU A 11 -6.61 56.26 57.23
C GLU A 11 -8.13 56.28 57.34
N CYS A 12 -8.77 55.11 57.21
CA CYS A 12 -10.15 54.91 57.68
C CYS A 12 -10.10 54.49 59.15
N ALA A 13 -10.45 55.39 60.05
CA ALA A 13 -10.76 55.06 61.43
C ALA A 13 -12.17 54.46 61.50
N THR A 14 -12.26 53.23 62.00
CA THR A 14 -13.48 52.58 62.46
C THR A 14 -13.88 53.15 63.81
N ASP A 15 -15.10 53.66 63.95
CA ASP A 15 -15.78 53.74 65.23
C ASP A 15 -17.26 53.39 65.09
N THR A 16 -17.74 52.78 66.17
CA THR A 16 -18.93 51.94 66.34
C THR A 16 -20.28 52.66 66.35
N MET A 17 -21.32 51.86 66.14
CA MET A 17 -22.76 52.14 66.07
C MET A 17 -23.31 53.09 67.14
N GLU A 18 -24.09 54.11 66.72
CA GLU A 18 -25.41 54.41 67.32
C GLU A 18 -26.26 55.35 66.43
N SER A 19 -27.48 54.90 66.11
CA SER A 19 -28.74 55.66 65.95
C SER A 19 -28.87 56.85 64.94
N ALA A 20 -29.77 56.62 63.96
CA ALA A 20 -30.71 57.57 63.32
C ALA A 20 -30.38 58.31 61.99
N LYS A 21 -30.76 57.63 60.89
CA LYS A 21 -31.33 58.09 59.58
C LYS A 21 -30.54 59.04 58.63
N PRO A 22 -30.77 58.92 57.31
CA PRO A 22 -29.74 59.06 56.29
C PRO A 22 -29.89 60.36 55.49
N ARG A 23 -28.78 61.06 55.21
CA ARG A 23 -28.72 62.07 54.15
C ARG A 23 -27.94 61.49 52.98
N GLY A 24 -28.60 61.48 51.83
CA GLY A 24 -28.20 60.72 50.66
C GLY A 24 -27.10 61.42 49.87
N VAL A 25 -25.87 60.91 49.99
CA VAL A 25 -24.73 61.33 49.17
C VAL A 25 -24.01 60.12 48.53
N CYS A 26 -24.54 58.89 48.65
CA CYS A 26 -23.97 57.71 47.98
C CYS A 26 -24.52 57.44 46.57
N ARG A 27 -25.70 57.96 46.21
CA ARG A 27 -26.34 57.65 44.92
C ARG A 27 -25.68 58.40 43.77
N ASP A 28 -25.41 59.69 43.92
CA ASP A 28 -24.79 60.48 42.84
C ASP A 28 -23.31 60.13 42.64
N GLN A 29 -22.60 59.75 43.71
CA GLN A 29 -21.20 59.34 43.63
C GLN A 29 -21.05 57.94 43.01
N PHE A 30 -21.94 57.00 43.35
CA PHE A 30 -21.99 55.67 42.72
C PHE A 30 -22.49 55.72 41.26
N ILE A 31 -23.44 56.61 40.95
CA ILE A 31 -23.88 56.86 39.57
C ILE A 31 -22.78 57.55 38.76
N SER A 32 -21.99 58.45 39.36
CA SER A 32 -20.83 59.04 38.69
C SER A 32 -19.74 58.01 38.43
N PHE A 33 -19.46 57.12 39.41
CA PHE A 33 -18.50 56.03 39.26
C PHE A 33 -18.95 54.99 38.22
N LEU A 34 -20.24 54.65 38.19
CA LEU A 34 -20.84 53.82 37.14
C LEU A 34 -20.80 54.50 35.76
N LYS A 35 -20.97 55.83 35.71
CA LYS A 35 -20.85 56.58 34.46
C LYS A 35 -19.41 56.60 33.94
N GLU A 36 -18.44 56.81 34.82
CA GLU A 36 -17.03 56.84 34.47
C GLU A 36 -16.51 55.45 34.06
N THR A 37 -16.99 54.37 34.68
CA THR A 37 -16.59 53.00 34.32
C THR A 37 -17.28 52.45 33.07
N MET A 38 -18.54 52.82 32.81
CA MET A 38 -19.29 52.29 31.66
C MET A 38 -19.18 53.15 30.39
N PHE A 39 -18.89 54.46 30.52
CA PHE A 39 -18.94 55.39 29.39
C PHE A 39 -17.63 56.14 29.12
N ILE A 40 -16.53 55.80 29.78
CA ILE A 40 -15.20 56.32 29.43
C ILE A 40 -14.47 55.31 28.56
N TYR A 41 -14.10 55.76 27.37
CA TYR A 41 -13.20 55.05 26.47
C TYR A 41 -11.88 55.82 26.41
N GLU A 42 -10.85 55.25 27.03
CA GLU A 42 -9.49 55.80 26.94
C GLU A 42 -8.89 55.44 25.57
N THR A 43 -8.49 56.44 24.79
CA THR A 43 -7.75 56.25 23.55
C THR A 43 -6.27 56.57 23.75
N PRO A 44 -5.35 55.80 23.17
CA PRO A 44 -3.94 56.15 23.19
C PRO A 44 -3.73 57.48 22.47
N LYS A 45 -3.01 58.41 23.12
CA LYS A 45 -2.61 59.67 22.47
C LYS A 45 -1.62 59.36 21.33
N VAL A 46 -2.02 59.61 20.09
CA VAL A 46 -1.19 59.40 18.90
C VAL A 46 -0.36 60.67 18.64
N VAL A 47 0.95 60.50 18.44
CA VAL A 47 1.86 61.59 18.05
C VAL A 47 2.05 61.56 16.54
N LEU A 48 1.72 62.66 15.84
CA LEU A 48 1.98 62.79 14.40
C LEU A 48 3.42 63.25 14.16
N ILE A 49 4.22 62.39 13.50
CA ILE A 49 5.56 62.74 13.04
C ILE A 49 5.50 62.99 11.53
N GLN A 50 5.68 64.25 11.10
CA GLN A 50 5.70 64.63 9.69
C GLN A 50 7.10 64.40 9.10
N SER A 51 7.36 63.16 8.66
CA SER A 51 8.59 62.79 7.96
C SER A 51 8.30 61.99 6.70
N PRO A 52 8.74 62.45 5.50
CA PRO A 52 8.48 61.75 4.24
C PRO A 52 9.16 60.38 4.17
N LYS A 53 10.34 60.21 4.80
CA LYS A 53 11.07 58.93 4.82
C LYS A 53 10.33 57.85 5.60
N ILE A 54 9.86 58.19 6.81
CA ILE A 54 9.14 57.25 7.68
C ILE A 54 7.75 56.94 7.10
N GLY A 55 7.07 57.95 6.55
CA GLY A 55 5.79 57.77 5.87
C GLY A 55 5.88 56.83 4.67
N PHE A 56 6.92 56.97 3.84
CA PHE A 56 7.14 56.08 2.70
C PHE A 56 7.40 54.64 3.14
N ILE A 57 8.26 54.42 4.13
CA ILE A 57 8.55 53.07 4.66
C ILE A 57 7.28 52.42 5.21
N PHE A 58 6.51 53.14 6.02
CA PHE A 58 5.28 52.60 6.60
C PHE A 58 4.23 52.27 5.53
N ARG A 59 4.05 53.14 4.52
CA ARG A 59 3.14 52.87 3.40
C ARG A 59 3.62 51.70 2.54
N PHE A 60 4.92 51.57 2.32
CA PHE A 60 5.48 50.43 1.59
C PHE A 60 5.25 49.12 2.33
N ILE A 61 5.48 49.08 3.65
CA ILE A 61 5.21 47.89 4.47
C ILE A 61 3.72 47.55 4.44
N GLN A 62 2.83 48.54 4.59
CA GLN A 62 1.39 48.32 4.50
C GLN A 62 0.97 47.73 3.14
N VAL A 63 1.46 48.28 2.04
CA VAL A 63 1.20 47.76 0.69
C VAL A 63 1.77 46.36 0.53
N GLY A 64 2.98 46.09 1.04
CA GLY A 64 3.60 44.77 1.02
C GLY A 64 2.78 43.72 1.76
N ILE A 65 2.33 44.02 2.98
CA ILE A 65 1.45 43.14 3.77
C ILE A 65 0.12 42.90 3.04
N LEU A 66 -0.47 43.95 2.46
CA LEU A 66 -1.73 43.84 1.74
C LEU A 66 -1.59 43.00 0.47
N ILE A 67 -0.52 43.19 -0.30
CA ILE A 67 -0.21 42.37 -1.48
C ILE A 67 0.01 40.92 -1.07
N TYR A 68 0.79 40.67 0.00
CA TYR A 68 0.98 39.32 0.52
C TYR A 68 -0.36 38.67 0.90
N PHE A 69 -1.21 39.37 1.65
CA PHE A 69 -2.50 38.83 2.07
C PHE A 69 -3.42 38.53 0.87
N ILE A 70 -3.52 39.44 -0.09
CA ILE A 70 -4.38 39.26 -1.26
C ILE A 70 -3.82 38.18 -2.20
N MET A 71 -2.55 38.28 -2.59
CA MET A 71 -1.98 37.38 -3.59
C MET A 71 -1.70 35.98 -3.03
N TRP A 72 -1.14 35.89 -1.83
CA TRP A 72 -0.79 34.60 -1.23
C TRP A 72 -1.98 33.95 -0.55
N ILE A 73 -2.57 34.60 0.45
CA ILE A 73 -3.59 33.98 1.30
C ILE A 73 -4.93 33.89 0.56
N MET A 74 -5.39 34.98 -0.06
CA MET A 74 -6.71 34.98 -0.71
C MET A 74 -6.66 34.26 -2.05
N MET A 75 -5.76 34.62 -2.96
CA MET A 75 -5.75 34.06 -4.32
C MET A 75 -5.10 32.67 -4.40
N LYS A 76 -3.87 32.50 -3.89
CA LYS A 76 -3.12 31.23 -4.06
C LYS A 76 -3.62 30.11 -3.14
N GLU A 77 -3.80 30.39 -1.86
CA GLU A 77 -4.30 29.40 -0.88
C GLU A 77 -5.83 29.22 -0.92
N ARG A 78 -6.52 30.06 -1.71
CA ARG A 78 -7.99 30.15 -1.79
C ARG A 78 -8.63 30.36 -0.41
N GLY A 79 -8.05 31.23 0.41
CA GLY A 79 -8.49 31.48 1.79
C GLY A 79 -9.92 32.03 1.93
N TYR A 80 -10.51 32.52 0.84
CA TYR A 80 -11.92 32.92 0.78
C TYR A 80 -12.89 31.73 0.67
N GLN A 81 -12.40 30.54 0.31
CA GLN A 81 -13.21 29.34 0.13
C GLN A 81 -13.24 28.51 1.41
N LYS A 82 -14.42 28.03 1.75
CA LYS A 82 -14.56 26.94 2.72
C LYS A 82 -14.17 25.63 2.03
N LYS A 83 -13.41 24.77 2.70
CA LYS A 83 -12.97 23.46 2.17
C LYS A 83 -13.76 22.34 2.83
N ASP A 84 -14.08 21.30 2.07
CA ASP A 84 -14.73 20.08 2.55
C ASP A 84 -13.87 18.86 2.20
N LYS A 85 -13.97 17.80 3.02
CA LYS A 85 -13.27 16.54 2.77
C LYS A 85 -14.26 15.54 2.18
N ALA A 86 -13.98 15.10 0.95
CA ALA A 86 -14.82 14.10 0.29
C ALA A 86 -14.81 12.77 1.06
N ILE A 87 -15.98 12.13 1.10
CA ILE A 87 -16.09 10.70 1.37
C ILE A 87 -16.03 9.95 0.03
N SER A 88 -15.36 8.80 0.00
CA SER A 88 -15.13 8.05 -1.24
C SER A 88 -15.45 6.57 -1.08
N GLY A 89 -16.12 5.99 -2.08
CA GLY A 89 -16.24 4.56 -2.29
C GLY A 89 -15.46 4.15 -3.54
N VAL A 90 -14.69 3.07 -3.47
CA VAL A 90 -13.90 2.54 -4.59
C VAL A 90 -14.18 1.05 -4.72
N THR A 91 -14.48 0.61 -5.94
CA THR A 91 -14.50 -0.80 -6.31
C THR A 91 -13.66 -1.01 -7.56
N THR A 92 -13.00 -2.16 -7.63
CA THR A 92 -12.04 -2.48 -8.68
C THR A 92 -12.33 -3.86 -9.26
N GLU A 93 -12.06 -4.01 -10.55
CA GLU A 93 -12.21 -5.27 -11.27
C GLU A 93 -10.98 -5.44 -12.17
N VAL A 94 -10.24 -6.53 -11.99
CA VAL A 94 -9.06 -6.84 -12.81
C VAL A 94 -9.50 -7.78 -13.94
N ARG A 95 -9.04 -7.52 -15.16
CA ARG A 95 -9.32 -8.31 -16.36
C ARG A 95 -8.02 -8.67 -17.05
N GLY A 96 -7.90 -9.93 -17.44
CA GLY A 96 -6.73 -10.44 -18.13
C GLY A 96 -6.61 -11.94 -17.98
N LEU A 97 -5.91 -12.56 -18.93
CA LEU A 97 -5.59 -13.98 -18.94
C LEU A 97 -4.07 -14.13 -18.96
N ALA A 98 -3.53 -14.88 -18.01
CA ALA A 98 -2.12 -15.27 -18.04
C ALA A 98 -1.99 -16.73 -18.44
N TRP A 99 -0.91 -17.04 -19.15
CA TRP A 99 -0.60 -18.41 -19.52
C TRP A 99 0.78 -18.77 -19.02
N THR A 100 0.91 -19.97 -18.46
CA THR A 100 2.19 -20.51 -18.02
C THR A 100 2.36 -21.95 -18.48
N ASN A 101 3.55 -22.28 -18.97
CA ASN A 101 3.95 -23.67 -19.19
C ASN A 101 4.95 -24.07 -18.10
N LEU A 102 4.45 -24.76 -17.08
CA LEU A 102 5.29 -25.18 -15.96
C LEU A 102 6.02 -26.47 -16.35
N ASP A 103 7.36 -26.42 -16.28
CA ASP A 103 8.21 -27.58 -16.54
C ASP A 103 7.86 -28.71 -15.54
N PRO A 104 7.65 -29.96 -16.00
CA PRO A 104 7.39 -31.11 -15.15
C PRO A 104 8.38 -31.34 -14.03
N SER A 105 9.60 -30.88 -14.21
CA SER A 105 10.65 -31.06 -13.22
C SER A 105 10.66 -29.94 -12.16
N ALA A 106 9.99 -28.80 -12.39
CA ALA A 106 9.88 -27.65 -11.47
C ALA A 106 8.69 -27.67 -10.53
N VAL A 107 7.60 -28.34 -10.92
CA VAL A 107 6.40 -28.39 -10.11
C VAL A 107 5.89 -29.83 -10.06
N ILE A 108 6.08 -30.47 -8.90
CA ILE A 108 5.60 -31.82 -8.64
C ILE A 108 4.06 -31.77 -8.64
N TYR A 109 3.40 -32.58 -9.49
CA TYR A 109 1.94 -32.72 -9.63
C TYR A 109 1.15 -31.63 -10.37
N ALA A 110 1.76 -30.51 -10.81
CA ALA A 110 1.03 -29.45 -11.54
C ALA A 110 1.65 -29.03 -12.88
N SER A 111 2.49 -29.89 -13.44
CA SER A 111 3.18 -29.69 -14.72
C SER A 111 2.26 -29.49 -15.93
N GLY A 112 2.72 -28.69 -16.89
CA GLY A 112 2.05 -28.48 -18.17
C GLY A 112 1.46 -27.08 -18.36
N PRO A 113 0.75 -26.84 -19.48
CA PRO A 113 0.11 -25.58 -19.78
C PRO A 113 -1.04 -25.30 -18.81
N ARG A 114 -1.07 -24.11 -18.24
CA ARG A 114 -2.18 -23.61 -17.43
C ARG A 114 -2.56 -22.20 -17.85
N ILE A 115 -3.86 -21.94 -17.75
CA ILE A 115 -4.45 -20.63 -17.98
C ILE A 115 -4.90 -20.13 -16.61
N TRP A 116 -4.60 -18.87 -16.34
CA TRP A 116 -4.95 -18.16 -15.13
C TRP A 116 -5.93 -17.05 -15.48
N ASP A 117 -7.10 -17.07 -14.83
CA ASP A 117 -8.13 -16.06 -14.98
C ASP A 117 -8.28 -15.26 -13.68
N ASN A 118 -9.11 -14.21 -13.71
CA ASN A 118 -9.43 -13.33 -12.60
C ASN A 118 -9.82 -14.11 -11.32
N GLY A 119 -10.48 -15.25 -11.46
CA GLY A 119 -10.81 -16.13 -10.32
C GLY A 119 -9.60 -16.71 -9.58
N ASP A 120 -8.45 -16.82 -10.24
CA ASP A 120 -7.26 -17.46 -9.68
C ASP A 120 -6.25 -16.44 -9.12
N TYR A 121 -6.05 -15.31 -9.80
CA TYR A 121 -5.05 -14.33 -9.40
C TYR A 121 -5.60 -13.19 -8.52
N SER A 122 -6.91 -12.99 -8.41
CA SER A 122 -7.51 -11.94 -7.57
C SER A 122 -7.96 -12.48 -6.21
N ILE A 123 -7.07 -12.41 -5.20
CA ILE A 123 -7.32 -13.00 -3.88
C ILE A 123 -7.07 -11.97 -2.76
N PRO A 124 -8.08 -11.60 -1.95
CA PRO A 124 -9.50 -11.81 -2.18
C PRO A 124 -10.00 -10.97 -3.37
N PRO A 125 -11.10 -11.38 -4.05
CA PRO A 125 -11.59 -10.71 -5.25
C PRO A 125 -12.17 -9.31 -4.99
N GLN A 126 -12.47 -8.96 -3.73
CA GLN A 126 -12.92 -7.62 -3.35
C GLN A 126 -12.21 -7.15 -2.08
N GLN A 127 -11.56 -5.99 -2.16
CA GLN A 127 -11.00 -5.26 -1.02
C GLN A 127 -11.50 -3.82 -1.00
N ASN A 128 -11.53 -3.21 0.19
CA ASN A 128 -11.87 -1.80 0.32
C ASN A 128 -10.73 -0.95 -0.22
N ALA A 129 -10.97 -0.20 -1.31
CA ALA A 129 -10.00 0.72 -1.90
C ALA A 129 -8.65 0.08 -2.29
N GLY A 130 -8.68 -1.19 -2.71
CA GLY A 130 -7.49 -1.92 -3.16
C GLY A 130 -7.87 -3.17 -3.94
N PHE A 131 -6.86 -3.76 -4.58
CA PHE A 131 -6.94 -5.07 -5.21
C PHE A 131 -5.60 -5.76 -5.07
N PHE A 132 -5.62 -7.09 -5.10
CA PHE A 132 -4.43 -7.93 -5.06
C PHE A 132 -4.36 -8.75 -6.34
N VAL A 133 -3.18 -8.80 -6.97
CA VAL A 133 -2.93 -9.60 -8.17
C VAL A 133 -1.75 -10.52 -7.88
N VAL A 134 -1.99 -11.82 -7.96
CA VAL A 134 -0.92 -12.83 -7.94
C VAL A 134 -0.12 -12.69 -9.22
N THR A 135 1.17 -12.37 -9.10
CA THR A 135 2.09 -12.20 -10.24
C THR A 135 3.00 -13.40 -10.45
N ARG A 136 3.10 -14.29 -9.46
CA ARG A 136 3.99 -15.46 -9.51
C ARG A 136 3.46 -16.54 -8.60
N ILE A 137 3.51 -17.78 -9.09
CA ILE A 137 3.24 -18.97 -8.28
C ILE A 137 4.51 -19.82 -8.28
N SER A 138 5.06 -20.09 -7.10
CA SER A 138 6.30 -20.84 -6.96
C SER A 138 6.07 -22.35 -7.11
N ALA A 139 4.99 -22.88 -6.54
CA ALA A 139 4.59 -24.27 -6.64
C ALA A 139 3.09 -24.49 -6.39
N MET A 140 2.60 -25.62 -6.86
CA MET A 140 1.28 -26.16 -6.58
C MET A 140 1.47 -27.62 -6.18
N ILE A 141 0.98 -27.97 -5.00
CA ILE A 141 1.10 -29.32 -4.46
C ILE A 141 -0.24 -29.73 -3.87
N GLU A 142 -0.65 -30.97 -4.14
CA GLU A 142 -1.80 -31.59 -3.49
C GLU A 142 -1.33 -32.18 -2.17
N GLN A 143 -1.77 -31.59 -1.05
CA GLN A 143 -1.37 -32.04 0.27
C GLN A 143 -2.48 -32.81 0.95
N THR A 144 -2.11 -33.89 1.64
CA THR A 144 -2.99 -34.67 2.51
C THR A 144 -2.40 -34.72 3.90
N MET A 145 -3.25 -34.80 4.92
CA MET A 145 -2.79 -34.97 6.30
C MET A 145 -2.20 -36.37 6.47
N SER A 146 -0.87 -36.48 6.52
CA SER A 146 -0.17 -37.75 6.68
C SER A 146 1.21 -37.56 7.30
N ALA A 147 1.98 -38.65 7.44
CA ALA A 147 3.34 -38.60 7.95
C ALA A 147 4.34 -38.54 6.80
N CYS A 148 5.26 -37.57 6.81
CA CYS A 148 6.31 -37.43 5.80
C CYS A 148 7.60 -36.85 6.38
N ALA A 149 8.66 -36.81 5.56
CA ALA A 149 9.95 -36.24 5.92
C ALA A 149 9.88 -34.72 6.03
N GLU A 150 10.45 -34.16 7.11
CA GLU A 150 10.66 -32.72 7.26
C GLU A 150 11.78 -32.21 6.32
N SER A 151 11.81 -30.90 6.07
CA SER A 151 12.79 -30.25 5.20
C SER A 151 14.22 -30.38 5.73
N TYR A 152 15.14 -30.75 4.85
CA TYR A 152 16.57 -30.83 5.18
C TYR A 152 17.20 -29.44 5.40
N ALA A 153 16.53 -28.37 4.95
CA ALA A 153 16.97 -26.99 5.18
C ALA A 153 17.00 -26.65 6.67
N LEU A 154 16.11 -27.25 7.46
CA LEU A 154 16.01 -27.07 8.91
C LEU A 154 17.09 -27.90 9.62
N PRO A 155 18.05 -27.29 10.33
CA PRO A 155 19.14 -28.02 10.98
C PRO A 155 18.68 -28.97 12.07
N ASP A 156 17.64 -28.58 12.81
CA ASP A 156 17.08 -29.33 13.94
C ASP A 156 16.10 -30.43 13.54
N ALA A 157 15.74 -30.49 12.25
CA ALA A 157 14.99 -31.59 11.66
C ALA A 157 15.88 -32.74 11.18
N ARG A 158 17.20 -32.54 11.10
CA ARG A 158 18.13 -33.58 10.65
C ARG A 158 18.39 -34.57 11.78
N CYS A 159 18.49 -35.84 11.41
CA CYS A 159 18.63 -36.92 12.38
C CYS A 159 19.59 -37.98 11.87
N ARG A 160 20.24 -38.67 12.80
CA ARG A 160 20.96 -39.93 12.53
C ARG A 160 20.12 -41.11 13.01
N ASP A 161 19.56 -41.00 14.20
CA ASP A 161 18.79 -42.04 14.87
C ASP A 161 17.44 -41.50 15.39
N ASP A 162 16.50 -42.40 15.66
CA ASP A 162 15.16 -42.05 16.17
C ASP A 162 15.21 -41.23 17.49
N SER A 163 16.29 -41.35 18.27
CA SER A 163 16.50 -40.58 19.50
C SER A 163 16.67 -39.09 19.29
N ASP A 164 17.15 -38.68 18.10
CA ASP A 164 17.35 -37.27 17.76
C ASP A 164 15.99 -36.58 17.53
N CYS A 165 14.99 -37.35 17.08
CA CYS A 165 13.63 -36.89 16.83
C CYS A 165 12.79 -36.91 18.11
N ARG A 166 12.79 -35.81 18.86
CA ARG A 166 11.94 -35.68 20.06
C ARG A 166 10.45 -35.64 19.68
N LYS A 167 9.67 -36.61 20.16
CA LYS A 167 8.22 -36.69 19.90
C LYS A 167 7.51 -35.40 20.30
N GLY A 168 6.69 -34.85 19.39
CA GLY A 168 5.95 -33.61 19.62
C GLY A 168 6.77 -32.31 19.51
N TYR A 169 8.07 -32.40 19.21
CA TYR A 169 8.91 -31.23 18.91
C TYR A 169 8.62 -30.74 17.48
N ILE A 170 8.69 -29.42 17.27
CA ILE A 170 8.53 -28.77 15.96
C ILE A 170 9.87 -28.14 15.59
N ALA A 171 10.33 -28.40 14.36
CA ALA A 171 11.58 -27.87 13.82
C ALA A 171 11.57 -26.33 13.64
N GLY A 172 12.73 -25.73 13.38
CA GLY A 172 12.91 -24.29 13.16
C GLY A 172 13.33 -23.48 14.39
N LYS A 173 13.59 -24.12 15.55
CA LYS A 173 13.96 -23.41 16.79
C LYS A 173 15.45 -23.45 17.11
N ASN A 174 16.18 -24.40 16.51
CA ASN A 174 17.60 -24.56 16.78
C ASN A 174 18.45 -24.45 15.50
N ILE A 175 19.54 -23.70 15.60
CA ILE A 175 20.47 -23.35 14.50
C ILE A 175 21.57 -24.42 14.36
N THR A 176 21.74 -25.26 15.40
CA THR A 176 22.71 -26.36 15.39
C THR A 176 22.06 -27.66 14.96
N ASP A 177 22.70 -28.29 13.98
CA ASP A 177 22.42 -29.65 13.51
C ASP A 177 22.93 -30.71 14.52
N VAL A 178 22.45 -31.95 14.42
CA VAL A 178 22.89 -33.11 15.23
C VAL A 178 24.38 -33.42 15.09
N TRP A 179 25.02 -32.98 13.99
CA TRP A 179 26.49 -33.06 13.80
C TRP A 179 27.26 -31.85 14.33
N GLY A 180 26.61 -30.92 15.06
CA GLY A 180 27.25 -29.71 15.59
C GLY A 180 27.55 -28.64 14.52
N ARG A 181 27.05 -28.81 13.29
CA ARG A 181 27.14 -27.81 12.22
C ARG A 181 26.19 -26.66 12.55
N LYS A 182 26.70 -25.43 12.52
CA LYS A 182 25.89 -24.21 12.62
C LYS A 182 25.58 -23.71 11.22
N THR A 183 24.33 -23.36 10.95
CA THR A 183 24.01 -22.60 9.73
C THR A 183 24.63 -21.20 9.84
N PRO A 184 25.32 -20.72 8.79
CA PRO A 184 25.86 -19.37 8.78
C PRO A 184 24.69 -18.38 8.82
N VAL A 185 24.86 -17.26 9.53
CA VAL A 185 23.79 -16.25 9.75
C VAL A 185 23.16 -15.76 8.44
N ASN A 186 23.94 -15.75 7.36
CA ASN A 186 23.50 -15.31 6.03
C ASN A 186 22.60 -16.32 5.30
N GLU A 187 22.51 -17.57 5.79
CA GLU A 187 21.65 -18.64 5.25
C GLU A 187 20.45 -18.95 6.17
N ILE A 188 20.34 -18.27 7.31
CA ILE A 188 19.19 -18.43 8.21
C ILE A 188 18.02 -17.66 7.63
N GLU A 189 17.10 -18.38 7.02
CA GLU A 189 15.82 -17.84 6.58
C GLU A 189 14.89 -17.78 7.79
N LEU A 190 14.77 -16.59 8.41
CA LEU A 190 14.01 -16.35 9.63
C LEU A 190 12.52 -16.70 9.52
N ASP A 191 12.00 -16.81 8.30
CA ASP A 191 10.60 -17.13 8.01
C ASP A 191 10.34 -18.64 7.82
N TYR A 192 11.35 -19.50 7.97
CA TYR A 192 11.18 -20.96 7.86
C TYR A 192 10.90 -21.58 9.22
N ASP A 193 9.61 -21.72 9.52
CA ASP A 193 9.12 -22.55 10.62
C ASP A 193 9.01 -24.03 10.19
N GLY A 194 9.11 -24.95 11.15
CA GLY A 194 8.83 -26.36 10.91
C GLY A 194 7.36 -26.60 10.49
N HIS A 195 7.14 -27.53 9.57
CA HIS A 195 5.82 -27.76 8.97
C HIS A 195 4.87 -28.55 9.90
N GLY A 196 5.42 -29.29 10.87
CA GLY A 196 4.63 -30.03 11.85
C GLY A 196 5.43 -30.66 12.98
N PRO A 197 4.74 -31.32 13.94
CA PRO A 197 5.38 -32.00 15.05
C PRO A 197 5.99 -33.34 14.65
N PHE A 198 7.13 -33.68 15.27
CA PHE A 198 7.84 -34.94 15.05
C PHE A 198 7.07 -36.13 15.63
N THR A 199 7.01 -37.23 14.85
CA THR A 199 6.47 -38.52 15.30
C THR A 199 7.46 -39.30 16.17
N GLY A 200 8.74 -38.93 16.09
CA GLY A 200 9.87 -39.56 16.78
C GLY A 200 10.57 -40.66 16.00
N LYS A 201 10.37 -40.74 14.68
CA LYS A 201 11.15 -41.61 13.78
C LYS A 201 12.09 -40.77 12.92
N CYS A 202 13.29 -41.30 12.68
CA CYS A 202 14.25 -40.76 11.75
C CYS A 202 14.17 -41.50 10.41
N LEU A 203 13.97 -40.77 9.32
CA LEU A 203 13.87 -41.36 7.99
C LEU A 203 15.25 -41.53 7.37
N ASN A 204 15.66 -42.78 7.15
CA ASN A 204 17.01 -43.11 6.68
C ASN A 204 17.30 -42.63 5.24
N HIS A 205 16.28 -42.37 4.43
CA HIS A 205 16.46 -41.92 3.03
C HIS A 205 16.77 -40.42 2.91
N THR A 206 16.19 -39.59 3.78
CA THR A 206 16.42 -38.13 3.82
C THR A 206 17.33 -37.70 4.95
N HIS A 207 17.60 -38.56 5.93
CA HIS A 207 18.22 -38.21 7.21
C HIS A 207 17.50 -37.04 7.91
N THR A 208 16.17 -37.02 7.82
CA THR A 208 15.31 -36.05 8.49
C THR A 208 14.22 -36.73 9.31
N CYS A 209 13.76 -36.05 10.35
CA CYS A 209 12.69 -36.53 11.21
C CYS A 209 11.37 -36.63 10.44
N GLU A 210 10.60 -37.67 10.76
CA GLU A 210 9.22 -37.83 10.31
C GLU A 210 8.31 -36.87 11.09
N ILE A 211 7.52 -36.08 10.36
CA ILE A 211 6.51 -35.16 10.89
C ILE A 211 5.11 -35.63 10.53
N PHE A 212 4.12 -35.27 11.35
CA PHE A 212 2.71 -35.39 11.01
C PHE A 212 2.16 -34.03 10.59
N ALA A 213 1.96 -33.83 9.28
CA ALA A 213 1.63 -32.52 8.70
C ALA A 213 0.88 -32.66 7.36
N TRP A 214 0.69 -31.55 6.67
CA TRP A 214 0.28 -31.53 5.27
C TRP A 214 1.42 -32.02 4.38
N CYS A 215 1.24 -33.21 3.82
CA CYS A 215 2.26 -33.93 3.07
C CYS A 215 1.84 -34.16 1.61
N PRO A 216 2.76 -34.07 0.63
CA PRO A 216 4.17 -33.74 0.80
C PRO A 216 4.38 -32.27 1.21
N ILE A 217 5.44 -31.97 1.96
CA ILE A 217 5.79 -30.58 2.29
C ILE A 217 6.34 -29.84 1.06
N TYR A 218 6.17 -28.52 1.04
CA TYR A 218 6.84 -27.66 0.08
C TYR A 218 8.27 -27.36 0.55
N ASP A 219 9.28 -27.90 -0.14
CA ASP A 219 10.69 -27.61 0.14
C ASP A 219 11.39 -27.02 -1.12
N PRO A 220 11.61 -25.70 -1.17
CA PRO A 220 12.27 -25.07 -2.31
C PRO A 220 13.75 -25.41 -2.44
N GLN A 221 14.44 -25.83 -1.35
CA GLN A 221 15.83 -26.28 -1.41
C GLN A 221 15.95 -27.72 -1.91
N LYS A 222 15.04 -28.61 -1.51
CA LYS A 222 14.96 -29.98 -2.03
C LYS A 222 14.76 -29.98 -3.54
N LEU A 223 13.83 -29.14 -4.02
CA LEU A 223 13.71 -28.85 -5.44
C LEU A 223 15.09 -28.46 -5.98
N ARG A 224 15.69 -27.34 -5.53
CA ARG A 224 17.00 -26.85 -6.01
C ARG A 224 18.13 -27.90 -6.08
N ASN A 225 18.19 -28.85 -5.14
CA ASN A 225 19.24 -29.86 -5.03
C ASN A 225 18.99 -31.14 -5.86
N ASP A 226 17.76 -31.63 -5.94
CA ASP A 226 17.40 -32.74 -6.85
C ASP A 226 17.76 -32.37 -8.31
N TRP A 227 17.55 -31.09 -8.65
CA TRP A 227 17.95 -30.52 -9.94
C TRP A 227 19.45 -30.42 -10.22
N LYS A 228 20.30 -30.22 -9.20
CA LYS A 228 21.76 -30.26 -9.39
C LYS A 228 22.25 -31.68 -9.66
N ARG A 229 21.51 -32.69 -9.18
CA ARG A 229 21.76 -34.11 -9.47
C ARG A 229 21.29 -34.51 -10.87
N ASP A 230 20.19 -33.94 -11.36
CA ASP A 230 19.53 -34.38 -12.60
C ASP A 230 20.17 -33.88 -13.91
N GLY A 231 21.33 -33.20 -13.83
CA GLY A 231 22.24 -33.04 -14.98
C GLY A 231 22.90 -34.36 -15.43
N ARG A 232 22.61 -35.48 -14.73
CA ARG A 232 22.89 -36.84 -15.16
C ARG A 232 21.69 -37.73 -14.80
N ASN A 233 20.83 -37.99 -15.79
CA ASN A 233 19.84 -39.08 -15.83
C ASN A 233 19.44 -39.65 -14.46
N SER A 234 18.63 -38.94 -13.67
CA SER A 234 17.97 -39.52 -12.50
C SER A 234 16.60 -40.04 -12.93
N SER A 235 16.58 -41.24 -13.50
CA SER A 235 15.38 -42.07 -13.51
C SER A 235 15.08 -42.47 -12.05
N ASP A 236 14.32 -41.64 -11.33
CA ASP A 236 13.63 -42.08 -10.12
C ASP A 236 12.54 -43.08 -10.56
N PRO A 237 12.63 -44.37 -10.22
CA PRO A 237 11.67 -45.38 -10.66
C PRO A 237 10.26 -45.17 -10.09
N ASN A 238 10.06 -44.22 -9.15
CA ASN A 238 8.75 -43.89 -8.58
C ASN A 238 8.13 -42.61 -9.13
N ILE A 239 8.82 -41.88 -10.01
CA ILE A 239 8.21 -40.81 -10.80
C ILE A 239 7.90 -41.43 -12.15
N VAL A 240 6.76 -42.10 -12.24
CA VAL A 240 6.12 -42.30 -13.53
C VAL A 240 5.72 -40.88 -13.96
N PRO A 241 6.31 -40.30 -15.02
CA PRO A 241 5.69 -39.12 -15.60
C PRO A 241 4.27 -39.58 -15.92
N LEU A 242 3.24 -38.86 -15.47
CA LEU A 242 1.91 -39.03 -16.05
C LEU A 242 2.04 -38.66 -17.53
N GLN A 243 2.46 -39.65 -18.31
CA GLN A 243 2.59 -39.63 -19.76
C GLN A 243 1.29 -40.18 -20.31
N GLN A 244 0.20 -39.63 -19.78
CA GLN A 244 -1.15 -39.89 -20.19
C GLN A 244 -1.80 -38.51 -20.24
N ASP A 245 -2.23 -38.12 -21.44
CA ASP A 245 -2.98 -36.89 -21.78
C ASP A 245 -2.17 -35.66 -22.22
N ARG A 246 -0.89 -35.78 -22.58
CA ARG A 246 -0.21 -34.64 -23.25
C ARG A 246 -0.79 -34.35 -24.64
N ASP A 247 -1.23 -35.39 -25.35
CA ASP A 247 -1.74 -35.25 -26.73
C ASP A 247 -3.27 -35.00 -26.78
N GLU A 248 -4.05 -35.42 -25.78
CA GLU A 248 -5.50 -35.15 -25.74
C GLU A 248 -5.82 -33.69 -25.37
N LYS A 249 -4.99 -33.05 -24.54
CA LYS A 249 -5.27 -31.72 -24.00
C LYS A 249 -5.13 -30.58 -25.03
N PHE A 250 -4.46 -30.84 -26.15
CA PHE A 250 -4.25 -29.87 -27.24
C PHE A 250 -4.99 -30.22 -28.53
N ALA A 251 -5.77 -31.30 -28.56
CA ALA A 251 -6.54 -31.71 -29.75
C ALA A 251 -7.58 -30.66 -30.21
N PHE A 252 -7.85 -29.64 -29.39
CA PHE A 252 -8.75 -28.53 -29.71
C PHE A 252 -8.12 -27.45 -30.61
N PHE A 253 -6.79 -27.43 -30.77
CA PHE A 253 -6.10 -26.38 -31.50
C PHE A 253 -5.57 -26.91 -32.84
N GLU A 254 -5.92 -26.21 -33.94
CA GLU A 254 -5.45 -26.56 -35.28
C GLU A 254 -3.96 -26.24 -35.50
N ASP A 255 -3.42 -25.29 -34.72
CA ASP A 255 -2.04 -24.81 -34.81
C ASP A 255 -1.47 -24.58 -33.39
N LEU A 256 -0.24 -25.05 -33.16
CA LEU A 256 0.51 -24.95 -31.90
C LEU A 256 1.66 -23.94 -31.98
N ASP A 257 1.85 -23.25 -33.10
CA ASP A 257 2.92 -22.27 -33.31
C ASP A 257 2.85 -21.12 -32.30
N PHE A 258 1.64 -20.78 -31.82
CA PHE A 258 1.45 -19.77 -30.79
C PHE A 258 2.14 -20.15 -29.46
N LEU A 259 2.23 -21.45 -29.13
CA LEU A 259 2.91 -21.94 -27.94
C LEU A 259 4.42 -21.70 -28.04
N GLN A 260 5.02 -22.03 -29.20
CA GLN A 260 6.44 -21.79 -29.43
C GLN A 260 6.78 -20.30 -29.49
N LYS A 261 5.92 -19.49 -30.12
CA LYS A 261 6.11 -18.04 -30.21
C LYS A 261 6.04 -17.37 -28.82
N ARG A 262 5.10 -17.81 -27.97
CA ARG A 262 5.03 -17.36 -26.57
C ARG A 262 6.25 -17.83 -25.80
N GLN A 263 6.65 -19.09 -25.88
CA GLN A 263 7.81 -19.61 -25.15
C GLN A 263 9.10 -18.84 -25.47
N LYS A 264 9.34 -18.51 -26.76
CA LYS A 264 10.45 -17.63 -27.18
C LYS A 264 10.39 -16.22 -26.58
N LEU A 265 9.19 -15.67 -26.36
CA LEU A 265 9.02 -14.37 -25.71
C LEU A 265 9.49 -14.43 -24.25
N TYR A 266 9.12 -15.47 -23.52
CA TYR A 266 9.53 -15.69 -22.13
C TYR A 266 11.05 -15.90 -22.01
N GLU A 267 11.67 -16.62 -22.95
CA GLU A 267 13.13 -16.83 -23.02
C GLU A 267 13.93 -15.54 -23.26
N ASN A 268 13.34 -14.57 -23.97
CA ASN A 268 13.98 -13.28 -24.28
C ASN A 268 13.82 -12.22 -23.17
N ILE A 269 12.85 -12.41 -22.27
CA ILE A 269 12.45 -11.40 -21.28
C ILE A 269 13.05 -11.69 -19.87
N GLY A 270 13.38 -12.95 -19.55
CA GLY A 270 13.86 -13.35 -18.24
C GLY A 270 15.23 -14.03 -18.23
N PRO A 271 15.92 -14.10 -17.08
CA PRO A 271 17.11 -14.93 -16.94
C PRO A 271 16.74 -16.40 -17.23
N THR A 272 17.51 -17.02 -18.13
CA THR A 272 17.29 -18.36 -18.74
C THR A 272 17.28 -19.55 -17.76
N ASN A 273 17.32 -19.30 -16.45
CA ASN A 273 17.43 -20.32 -15.39
C ASN A 273 16.35 -20.18 -14.30
N ASP A 274 15.32 -19.35 -14.51
CA ASP A 274 14.24 -19.18 -13.56
C ASP A 274 13.13 -20.24 -13.73
N ARG A 275 13.02 -21.15 -12.75
CA ARG A 275 12.18 -22.36 -12.84
C ARG A 275 10.70 -22.11 -12.52
N SER A 276 10.39 -21.01 -11.84
CA SER A 276 9.02 -20.55 -11.58
C SER A 276 8.92 -19.11 -12.09
N PRO A 277 8.73 -18.91 -13.41
CA PRO A 277 8.67 -17.57 -13.99
C PRO A 277 7.41 -16.83 -13.50
N PRO A 278 7.48 -15.50 -13.33
CA PRO A 278 6.29 -14.71 -13.09
C PRO A 278 5.36 -14.68 -14.32
N PHE A 279 4.13 -14.26 -14.10
CA PHE A 279 3.14 -13.99 -15.14
C PHE A 279 3.51 -12.70 -15.87
N TYR A 280 4.35 -12.78 -16.91
CA TYR A 280 4.68 -11.60 -17.72
C TYR A 280 3.45 -11.03 -18.44
N ASP A 281 2.47 -11.89 -18.76
CA ASP A 281 1.16 -11.48 -19.29
C ASP A 281 0.42 -10.50 -18.35
N ALA A 282 0.73 -10.50 -17.04
CA ALA A 282 0.12 -9.59 -16.07
C ALA A 282 0.37 -8.10 -16.40
N LEU A 283 1.46 -7.76 -17.10
CA LEU A 283 1.70 -6.40 -17.56
C LEU A 283 0.63 -5.90 -18.54
N ASN A 284 -0.06 -6.82 -19.23
CA ASN A 284 -1.13 -6.50 -20.16
C ASN A 284 -2.52 -6.53 -19.52
N PHE A 285 -2.62 -6.83 -18.22
CA PHE A 285 -3.90 -6.82 -17.53
C PHE A 285 -4.44 -5.41 -17.44
N THR A 286 -5.77 -5.29 -17.42
CA THR A 286 -6.47 -4.03 -17.24
C THR A 286 -7.20 -4.03 -15.91
N VAL A 287 -7.18 -2.90 -15.24
CA VAL A 287 -7.83 -2.66 -13.96
C VAL A 287 -8.90 -1.62 -14.19
N TYR A 288 -10.16 -2.02 -14.04
CA TYR A 288 -11.30 -1.13 -14.12
C TYR A 288 -11.62 -0.59 -12.72
N ILE A 289 -11.50 0.72 -12.54
CA ILE A 289 -11.69 1.39 -11.25
C ILE A 289 -12.99 2.17 -11.27
N LYS A 290 -13.93 1.84 -10.39
CA LYS A 290 -15.15 2.61 -10.14
C LYS A 290 -14.96 3.41 -8.87
N ASN A 291 -14.90 4.72 -8.99
CA ASN A 291 -14.79 5.62 -7.85
C ASN A 291 -15.99 6.58 -7.80
N SER A 292 -16.61 6.65 -6.63
CA SER A 292 -17.70 7.57 -6.32
C SER A 292 -17.31 8.40 -5.11
N ILE A 293 -17.51 9.72 -5.21
CA ILE A 293 -17.23 10.67 -4.14
C ILE A 293 -18.45 11.50 -3.81
N GLU A 294 -18.53 11.94 -2.56
CA GLU A 294 -19.52 12.91 -2.10
C GLU A 294 -18.84 13.94 -1.19
N PHE A 295 -19.14 15.22 -1.42
CA PHE A 295 -18.77 16.33 -0.53
C PHE A 295 -19.96 16.61 0.39
N PRO A 296 -19.99 16.09 1.64
CA PRO A 296 -21.19 16.13 2.47
C PRO A 296 -21.65 17.55 2.82
N LEU A 297 -20.72 18.50 2.92
CA LEU A 297 -21.04 19.88 3.23
C LEU A 297 -21.84 20.56 2.11
N TYR A 298 -21.45 20.28 0.86
CA TYR A 298 -22.06 20.86 -0.34
C TYR A 298 -23.15 19.97 -0.96
N LYS A 299 -23.26 18.72 -0.49
CA LYS A 299 -24.18 17.68 -1.01
C LYS A 299 -23.98 17.39 -2.50
N VAL A 300 -22.76 17.58 -3.00
CA VAL A 300 -22.37 17.30 -4.38
C VAL A 300 -21.81 15.89 -4.47
N LYS A 301 -22.32 15.08 -5.39
CA LYS A 301 -21.87 13.71 -5.65
C LYS A 301 -21.27 13.62 -7.04
N ARG A 302 -20.08 13.06 -7.16
CA ARG A 302 -19.40 12.83 -8.45
C ARG A 302 -18.88 11.41 -8.54
N ARG A 303 -18.59 10.98 -9.75
CA ARG A 303 -18.00 9.68 -10.05
C ARG A 303 -16.96 9.83 -11.15
N ASN A 304 -15.98 8.94 -11.19
CA ASN A 304 -14.92 9.01 -12.20
C ASN A 304 -15.39 8.61 -13.61
N ILE A 305 -16.48 7.85 -13.73
CA ILE A 305 -17.09 7.52 -15.02
C ILE A 305 -17.94 8.71 -15.49
N LEU A 306 -17.44 9.50 -16.44
CA LEU A 306 -18.14 10.69 -16.92
C LEU A 306 -19.48 10.34 -17.60
N PRO A 307 -20.49 11.24 -17.57
CA PRO A 307 -21.78 11.02 -18.24
C PRO A 307 -21.65 10.75 -19.75
N ASP A 308 -20.63 11.33 -20.38
CA ASP A 308 -20.36 11.20 -21.82
C ASP A 308 -19.72 9.85 -22.21
N PHE A 309 -19.40 8.99 -21.24
CA PHE A 309 -18.81 7.69 -21.49
C PHE A 309 -19.88 6.64 -21.75
N THR A 310 -20.03 6.25 -23.01
CA THR A 310 -20.92 5.17 -23.44
C THR A 310 -20.34 3.81 -23.06
N PRO A 311 -21.18 2.76 -22.89
CA PRO A 311 -20.68 1.40 -22.61
C PRO A 311 -19.65 0.91 -23.62
N GLY A 312 -19.87 1.14 -24.92
CA GLY A 312 -18.90 0.74 -25.96
C GLY A 312 -17.56 1.48 -25.87
N TYR A 313 -17.54 2.73 -25.39
CA TYR A 313 -16.27 3.41 -25.11
C TYR A 313 -15.56 2.79 -23.90
N LEU A 314 -16.30 2.43 -22.85
CA LEU A 314 -15.72 1.83 -21.64
C LEU A 314 -15.13 0.44 -21.86
N ASP A 315 -15.59 -0.28 -22.88
CA ASP A 315 -15.06 -1.60 -23.23
C ASP A 315 -13.70 -1.51 -23.95
N GLU A 316 -13.43 -0.41 -24.66
CA GLU A 316 -12.23 -0.23 -25.49
C GLU A 316 -11.24 0.80 -24.93
N CYS A 317 -11.68 1.73 -24.09
CA CYS A 317 -10.80 2.80 -23.62
C CYS A 317 -9.69 2.26 -22.72
N VAL A 318 -8.51 2.86 -22.84
CA VAL A 318 -7.39 2.63 -21.94
C VAL A 318 -6.85 3.99 -21.51
N TYR A 319 -6.65 4.16 -20.21
CA TYR A 319 -6.15 5.39 -19.63
C TYR A 319 -4.86 5.86 -20.30
N ASN A 320 -4.86 7.12 -20.73
CA ASN A 320 -3.70 7.79 -21.29
C ASN A 320 -3.64 9.26 -20.85
N GLU A 321 -2.62 9.61 -20.07
CA GLU A 321 -2.41 10.96 -19.54
C GLU A 321 -2.24 12.04 -20.63
N SER A 322 -1.71 11.69 -21.80
CA SER A 322 -1.43 12.65 -22.88
C SER A 322 -2.66 12.98 -23.73
N ASP A 323 -3.69 12.13 -23.67
CA ASP A 323 -4.90 12.30 -24.46
C ASP A 323 -5.92 13.22 -23.74
N ALA A 324 -6.67 14.01 -24.49
CA ALA A 324 -7.66 14.93 -23.92
C ALA A 324 -8.88 14.21 -23.31
N ARG A 325 -9.24 13.05 -23.84
CA ARG A 325 -10.40 12.24 -23.43
C ARG A 325 -9.97 11.06 -22.55
N ASP A 326 -8.96 10.31 -22.99
CA ASP A 326 -8.57 9.06 -22.30
C ASP A 326 -7.84 9.30 -20.96
N LYS A 327 -7.42 10.54 -20.66
CA LYS A 327 -6.94 10.92 -19.32
C LYS A 327 -7.97 10.77 -18.21
N TYR A 328 -9.24 10.55 -18.54
CA TYR A 328 -10.30 10.27 -17.57
C TYR A 328 -10.83 8.84 -17.68
N CYS A 329 -10.32 8.03 -18.61
CA CYS A 329 -10.75 6.64 -18.74
C CYS A 329 -10.46 5.87 -17.44
N PRO A 330 -11.46 5.15 -16.89
CA PRO A 330 -11.35 4.41 -15.64
C PRO A 330 -10.70 3.01 -15.80
N VAL A 331 -10.30 2.64 -17.01
CA VAL A 331 -9.64 1.36 -17.32
C VAL A 331 -8.14 1.60 -17.49
N LEU A 332 -7.35 1.09 -16.56
CA LEU A 332 -5.91 1.32 -16.52
C LEU A 332 -5.15 0.04 -16.85
N ASN A 333 -4.13 0.12 -17.68
CA ASN A 333 -3.23 -1.00 -17.92
C ASN A 333 -2.24 -1.16 -16.74
N LEU A 334 -2.05 -2.40 -16.26
CA LEU A 334 -1.20 -2.67 -15.10
C LEU A 334 0.28 -2.38 -15.38
N GLY A 335 0.78 -2.71 -16.58
CA GLY A 335 2.13 -2.37 -17.02
C GLY A 335 2.36 -0.85 -17.09
N TYR A 336 1.36 -0.07 -17.53
CA TYR A 336 1.42 1.39 -17.51
C TYR A 336 1.54 1.93 -16.07
N ILE A 337 0.73 1.41 -15.14
CA ILE A 337 0.77 1.80 -13.72
C ILE A 337 2.19 1.57 -13.16
N ILE A 338 2.75 0.38 -13.38
CA ILE A 338 4.08 0.01 -12.87
C ILE A 338 5.18 0.88 -13.50
N ASN A 339 5.13 1.11 -14.81
CA ASN A 339 6.12 1.93 -15.49
C ASN A 339 6.09 3.39 -15.01
N LYS A 340 4.90 3.91 -14.66
CA LYS A 340 4.75 5.26 -14.10
C LYS A 340 5.32 5.41 -12.69
N THR A 341 5.53 4.33 -11.94
CA THR A 341 6.20 4.40 -10.63
C THR A 341 7.73 4.39 -10.73
N GLU A 342 8.31 4.37 -11.94
CA GLU A 342 9.76 4.21 -12.19
C GLU A 342 10.36 2.93 -11.56
N ALA A 343 9.50 1.96 -11.24
CA ALA A 343 9.90 0.69 -10.65
C ALA A 343 10.26 -0.31 -11.75
N ASP A 344 11.19 -1.22 -11.49
CA ASP A 344 11.45 -2.35 -12.39
C ASP A 344 10.26 -3.32 -12.41
N PRO A 345 9.53 -3.44 -13.54
CA PRO A 345 8.37 -4.32 -13.62
C PRO A 345 8.73 -5.78 -13.36
N TYR A 346 9.91 -6.24 -13.79
CA TYR A 346 10.30 -7.63 -13.65
C TYR A 346 10.60 -8.00 -12.20
N ARG A 347 11.22 -7.07 -11.46
CA ARG A 347 11.42 -7.19 -10.02
C ARG A 347 10.08 -7.32 -9.29
N LEU A 348 9.14 -6.42 -9.57
CA LEU A 348 7.82 -6.38 -8.94
C LEU A 348 7.02 -7.65 -9.21
N LEU A 349 7.02 -8.14 -10.45
CA LEU A 349 6.35 -9.40 -10.78
C LEU A 349 6.98 -10.60 -10.06
N ARG A 350 8.31 -10.59 -9.84
CA ARG A 350 9.06 -11.71 -9.25
C ARG A 350 8.97 -11.79 -7.73
N TYR A 351 9.13 -10.64 -7.07
CA TYR A 351 9.24 -10.54 -5.61
C TYR A 351 7.98 -9.94 -4.96
N GLY A 352 7.05 -9.43 -5.75
CA GLY A 352 5.93 -8.63 -5.27
C GLY A 352 6.34 -7.20 -4.94
N GLY A 353 5.33 -6.39 -4.62
CA GLY A 353 5.48 -5.02 -4.17
C GLY A 353 4.11 -4.38 -3.92
N VAL A 354 4.11 -3.13 -3.47
CA VAL A 354 2.88 -2.41 -3.14
C VAL A 354 2.85 -1.11 -3.92
N ILE A 355 1.79 -0.91 -4.70
CA ILE A 355 1.59 0.30 -5.51
C ILE A 355 0.37 1.06 -4.98
N SER A 356 0.55 2.36 -4.79
CA SER A 356 -0.54 3.30 -4.50
C SER A 356 -1.06 3.90 -5.79
N ILE A 357 -2.37 3.82 -5.97
CA ILE A 357 -3.12 4.59 -6.98
C ILE A 357 -3.86 5.70 -6.24
N THR A 358 -3.49 6.95 -6.51
CA THR A 358 -4.14 8.13 -5.94
C THR A 358 -5.14 8.68 -6.94
N ILE A 359 -6.37 8.92 -6.51
CA ILE A 359 -7.40 9.61 -7.31
C ILE A 359 -7.68 10.94 -6.61
N ASP A 360 -7.12 12.02 -7.15
CA ASP A 360 -7.24 13.36 -6.60
C ASP A 360 -8.44 14.10 -7.20
N TRP A 361 -9.18 14.77 -6.32
CA TRP A 361 -10.40 15.54 -6.62
C TRP A 361 -10.24 16.96 -6.06
N ASP A 362 -9.36 17.77 -6.66
CA ASP A 362 -9.27 19.21 -6.40
C ASP A 362 -10.36 19.95 -7.20
N CYS A 363 -11.54 20.07 -6.58
CA CYS A 363 -12.71 20.66 -7.20
C CYS A 363 -13.01 22.04 -6.64
N ASN A 364 -13.18 23.01 -7.55
CA ASN A 364 -13.67 24.33 -7.20
C ASN A 364 -15.18 24.44 -7.49
N LEU A 365 -16.00 24.28 -6.44
CA LEU A 365 -17.46 24.32 -6.53
C LEU A 365 -18.06 25.72 -6.70
N ASP A 366 -17.22 26.78 -6.75
CA ASP A 366 -17.67 28.10 -7.22
C ASP A 366 -17.88 28.12 -8.75
N ARG A 367 -17.32 27.13 -9.46
CA ARG A 367 -17.50 26.91 -10.90
C ARG A 367 -18.51 25.81 -11.16
N SER A 368 -18.69 25.44 -12.44
CA SER A 368 -19.54 24.30 -12.79
C SER A 368 -19.03 23.02 -12.13
N GLU A 369 -19.96 22.20 -11.65
CA GLU A 369 -19.65 20.86 -11.12
C GLU A 369 -18.95 19.99 -12.18
N ASP A 370 -19.18 20.25 -13.46
CA ASP A 370 -18.57 19.53 -14.60
C ASP A 370 -17.07 19.74 -14.76
N GLU A 371 -16.50 20.77 -14.14
CA GLU A 371 -15.05 20.94 -14.06
C GLU A 371 -14.41 20.09 -12.93
N CYS A 372 -15.22 19.52 -12.04
CA CYS A 372 -14.76 18.61 -11.00
C CYS A 372 -14.47 17.22 -11.61
N LEU A 373 -13.21 17.01 -12.00
CA LEU A 373 -12.74 15.81 -12.71
C LEU A 373 -11.59 15.15 -11.93
N PRO A 374 -11.50 13.81 -11.94
CA PRO A 374 -10.47 13.08 -11.20
C PRO A 374 -9.10 13.22 -11.87
N LYS A 375 -8.04 13.17 -11.06
CA LYS A 375 -6.65 13.04 -11.52
C LYS A 375 -6.02 11.79 -10.92
N TYR A 376 -5.45 10.93 -11.76
CA TYR A 376 -4.80 9.70 -11.32
C TYR A 376 -3.30 9.95 -11.10
N GLY A 377 -2.76 9.38 -10.03
CA GLY A 377 -1.33 9.36 -9.73
C GLY A 377 -0.90 7.97 -9.24
N PHE A 378 0.35 7.60 -9.52
CA PHE A 378 0.89 6.27 -9.23
C PHE A 378 2.19 6.39 -8.44
N LYS A 379 2.35 5.57 -7.41
CA LYS A 379 3.59 5.55 -6.62
C LYS A 379 3.85 4.17 -6.02
N GLN A 380 5.09 3.70 -6.06
CA GLN A 380 5.49 2.51 -5.30
C GLN A 380 5.62 2.87 -3.80
N LEU A 381 5.02 2.07 -2.91
CA LEU A 381 5.03 2.29 -1.47
C LEU A 381 6.08 1.46 -0.73
N ASP A 382 6.42 0.27 -1.24
CA ASP A 382 7.48 -0.56 -0.68
C ASP A 382 8.85 0.04 -0.99
N SER A 383 9.77 -0.06 -0.03
CA SER A 383 11.18 0.21 -0.30
C SER A 383 11.76 -0.97 -1.07
N PRO A 384 12.51 -0.75 -2.16
CA PRO A 384 13.24 -1.85 -2.78
C PRO A 384 14.14 -2.47 -1.70
N PRO A 385 14.16 -3.82 -1.56
CA PRO A 385 15.10 -4.48 -0.67
C PRO A 385 16.50 -4.06 -1.08
N GLU A 386 17.28 -3.59 -0.11
CA GLU A 386 18.70 -3.31 -0.32
C GLU A 386 19.34 -4.58 -0.90
N ASP A 387 20.08 -4.44 -2.01
CA ASP A 387 20.82 -5.53 -2.63
C ASP A 387 21.67 -6.23 -1.56
N LYS A 388 21.25 -7.43 -1.14
CA LYS A 388 21.98 -8.29 -0.20
C LYS A 388 22.88 -9.27 -0.93
#